data_AF-A0A126T1J8-F1
#
_entry.id   AF-A0A126T1J8-F1
#
_cell.length_a   1.000
_cell.length_b   1.000
_cell.length_c   1.000
_cell.angle_alpha   90.00
_cell.angle_beta   90.00
_cell.angle_gamma   90.00
#
_symmetry.space_group_name_H-M   'P 1'
#
loop_
_entity.id
_entity.type
_entity.pdbx_description
1 polymer ?
#
loop_
_entity_poly.entity_id
_entity_poly.type
_entity_poly.pdbx_seq_one_letter_code
_entity_poly.pdbx_strand_id
1 'polypeptide(L)'
;MDSYLQQLPQLFVVSTAQWHDDLQELHIDLQPVFQRHDRLVLTGWESGVEWWIVRDGQILFQPPLLTDDWLIGDGFDHPILKPWVATFPPSILALLMRYRGQRLTLLSLISRSPALCELFEQQPTLLWMLLSVAQEQQWSPAQLLAYCHPSTSDNQNRSSYALTILAACGLPTTHTALAVLGKIQSPVFCQHEFRQIRALMALDRLEVLNQRHTLPMAWIDLLIKIKDHQDLDDYLPVVIQWQEENVEELLVRYFKHLESLVAPSC
;
A
#
# COMPACT_ATOMS: atom_id res chain seq x y z
N MET A 1 -9.28 26.10 0.38
CA MET A 1 -9.02 24.65 0.43
C MET A 1 -8.93 24.20 1.87
N ASP A 2 -8.02 24.76 2.66
CA ASP A 2 -7.81 24.42 4.08
C ASP A 2 -9.04 24.40 4.98
N SER A 3 -10.07 25.22 4.73
CA SER A 3 -11.30 25.22 5.54
C SER A 3 -12.17 23.96 5.36
N TYR A 4 -12.21 23.39 4.15
CA TYR A 4 -12.90 22.11 3.91
C TYR A 4 -12.12 20.97 4.57
N LEU A 5 -10.78 21.04 4.44
CA LEU A 5 -9.80 20.04 4.90
C LEU A 5 -9.78 19.87 6.42
N GLN A 6 -10.01 20.94 7.18
CA GLN A 6 -9.98 20.90 8.64
C GLN A 6 -11.26 20.36 9.28
N GLN A 7 -12.37 20.28 8.55
CA GLN A 7 -13.70 19.94 9.08
C GLN A 7 -14.15 18.51 8.70
N LEU A 8 -13.34 17.75 7.98
CA LEU A 8 -13.71 16.40 7.50
C LEU A 8 -14.02 15.35 8.56
N PRO A 9 -13.33 15.30 9.72
CA PRO A 9 -13.76 14.41 10.79
C PRO A 9 -15.21 14.65 11.23
N GLN A 10 -15.74 15.87 11.00
CA GLN A 10 -17.12 16.24 11.29
C GLN A 10 -18.08 15.90 10.14
N LEU A 11 -17.59 15.72 8.90
CA LEU A 11 -18.43 15.36 7.74
C LEU A 11 -19.23 14.10 8.02
N PHE A 12 -18.58 13.04 8.49
CA PHE A 12 -19.27 11.77 8.69
C PHE A 12 -20.20 11.73 9.91
N VAL A 13 -20.14 12.73 10.80
CA VAL A 13 -20.97 12.80 12.01
C VAL A 13 -22.37 13.37 11.74
N VAL A 14 -22.51 14.28 10.77
CA VAL A 14 -23.76 15.03 10.54
C VAL A 14 -24.30 14.97 9.10
N SER A 15 -23.58 14.32 8.17
CA SER A 15 -23.98 14.24 6.77
C SER A 15 -24.96 13.09 6.52
N THR A 16 -25.79 13.26 5.49
CA THR A 16 -26.59 12.18 4.90
C THR A 16 -25.96 11.74 3.58
N ALA A 17 -26.21 10.50 3.17
CA ALA A 17 -25.77 10.03 1.85
C ALA A 17 -26.84 9.21 1.14
N GLN A 18 -26.81 9.31 -0.19
CA GLN A 18 -27.71 8.61 -1.07
C GLN A 18 -26.91 7.99 -2.22
N TRP A 19 -27.12 6.69 -2.42
CA TRP A 19 -26.61 5.98 -3.58
C TRP A 19 -27.57 6.17 -4.77
N HIS A 20 -27.00 6.47 -5.94
CA HIS A 20 -27.70 6.68 -7.19
C HIS A 20 -27.31 5.57 -8.16
N ASP A 21 -28.17 4.55 -8.30
CA ASP A 21 -27.91 3.37 -9.15
C ASP A 21 -27.78 3.72 -10.64
N ASP A 22 -28.51 4.74 -11.10
CA ASP A 22 -28.48 5.22 -12.48
C ASP A 22 -27.14 5.88 -12.85
N LEU A 23 -26.54 6.59 -11.89
CA LEU A 23 -25.26 7.26 -12.06
C LEU A 23 -24.07 6.39 -11.62
N GLN A 24 -24.33 5.34 -10.84
CA GLN A 24 -23.31 4.59 -10.09
C GLN A 24 -22.49 5.52 -9.17
N GLU A 25 -23.17 6.39 -8.43
CA GLU A 25 -22.54 7.40 -7.58
C GLU A 25 -23.14 7.43 -6.17
N LEU A 26 -22.29 7.61 -5.15
CA LEU A 26 -22.70 8.00 -3.80
C LEU A 26 -22.60 9.52 -3.67
N HIS A 27 -23.72 10.15 -3.33
CA HIS A 27 -23.79 11.58 -3.06
C HIS A 27 -23.89 11.77 -1.56
N ILE A 28 -22.94 12.51 -0.98
CA ILE A 28 -22.89 12.84 0.44
C ILE A 28 -23.17 14.34 0.59
N ASP A 29 -24.22 14.67 1.33
CA ASP A 29 -24.61 16.07 1.59
C ASP A 29 -23.69 16.70 2.64
N LEU A 30 -22.95 17.73 2.22
CA LEU A 30 -22.02 18.45 3.08
C LEU A 30 -22.62 19.74 3.67
N GLN A 31 -23.90 20.04 3.37
CA GLN A 31 -24.61 21.21 3.90
C GLN A 31 -24.62 21.30 5.43
N PRO A 32 -24.79 20.19 6.19
CA PRO A 32 -24.76 20.25 7.65
C PRO A 32 -23.42 20.75 8.22
N VAL A 33 -22.33 20.61 7.47
CA VAL A 33 -20.98 21.03 7.91
C VAL A 33 -20.62 22.41 7.41
N PHE A 34 -20.80 22.66 6.10
CA PHE A 34 -20.34 23.91 5.48
C PHE A 34 -21.39 25.00 5.43
N GLN A 35 -22.64 24.71 5.85
CA GLN A 35 -23.79 25.62 5.73
C GLN A 35 -24.00 26.11 4.28
N ARG A 36 -23.68 25.24 3.31
CA ARG A 36 -23.72 25.48 1.86
C ARG A 36 -24.17 24.20 1.16
N HIS A 37 -24.86 24.30 0.02
CA HIS A 37 -25.37 23.14 -0.74
C HIS A 37 -24.26 22.40 -1.51
N ASP A 38 -23.16 22.08 -0.82
CA ASP A 38 -22.03 21.34 -1.36
C ASP A 38 -22.30 19.85 -1.21
N ARG A 39 -21.90 19.07 -2.21
CA ARG A 39 -22.00 17.60 -2.17
C ARG A 39 -20.66 16.97 -2.53
N LEU A 40 -20.27 15.96 -1.77
CA LEU A 40 -19.20 15.05 -2.16
C LEU A 40 -19.81 13.94 -3.01
N VAL A 41 -19.24 13.71 -4.19
CA VAL A 41 -19.64 12.66 -5.11
C VAL A 41 -18.53 11.61 -5.16
N LEU A 42 -18.90 10.34 -5.09
CA LEU A 42 -18.01 9.18 -5.18
C LEU A 42 -18.56 8.21 -6.23
N THR A 43 -17.78 7.89 -7.26
CA THR A 43 -18.21 6.91 -8.28
C THR A 43 -17.94 5.47 -7.80
N GLY A 44 -18.80 4.54 -8.20
CA GLY A 44 -18.68 3.12 -7.92
C GLY A 44 -17.58 2.42 -8.72
N TRP A 45 -17.36 1.14 -8.38
CA TRP A 45 -16.35 0.30 -9.00
C TRP A 45 -16.43 0.25 -10.54
N GLU A 46 -17.61 -0.06 -11.07
CA GLU A 46 -17.83 -0.29 -12.51
C GLU A 46 -17.57 0.95 -13.37
N SER A 47 -17.74 2.15 -12.79
CA SER A 47 -17.50 3.43 -13.49
C SER A 47 -16.05 3.91 -13.36
N GLY A 48 -15.21 3.20 -12.60
CA GLY A 48 -13.89 3.69 -12.18
C GLY A 48 -14.02 4.66 -11.01
N VAL A 49 -13.31 4.37 -9.92
CA VAL A 49 -13.43 5.10 -8.66
C VAL A 49 -12.78 6.49 -8.78
N GLU A 50 -13.59 7.50 -8.50
CA GLU A 50 -13.30 8.93 -8.50
C GLU A 50 -14.06 9.62 -7.38
N TRP A 51 -13.62 10.82 -7.07
CA TRP A 51 -14.36 11.68 -6.17
C TRP A 51 -14.16 13.15 -6.50
N TRP A 52 -15.17 13.95 -6.20
CA TRP A 52 -15.13 15.40 -6.38
C TRP A 52 -16.19 16.09 -5.52
N ILE A 53 -16.05 17.40 -5.32
CA ILE A 53 -17.03 18.23 -4.63
C ILE A 53 -17.77 19.07 -5.67
N VAL A 54 -19.11 19.05 -5.63
CA VAL A 54 -19.98 19.88 -6.47
C VAL A 54 -20.79 20.89 -5.66
N ARG A 55 -21.10 22.03 -6.27
CA ARG A 55 -22.12 22.99 -5.81
C ARG A 55 -22.94 23.43 -7.00
N ASP A 56 -24.26 23.39 -6.87
CA ASP A 56 -25.19 23.85 -7.93
C ASP A 56 -24.88 23.24 -9.32
N GLY A 57 -24.41 21.99 -9.34
CA GLY A 57 -24.03 21.26 -10.56
C GLY A 57 -22.63 21.57 -11.11
N GLN A 58 -21.87 22.47 -10.49
CA GLN A 58 -20.49 22.79 -10.89
C GLN A 58 -19.48 22.06 -10.01
N ILE A 59 -18.44 21.47 -10.63
CA ILE A 59 -17.31 20.86 -9.92
C ILE A 59 -16.48 21.99 -9.29
N LEU A 60 -16.45 22.02 -7.97
CA LEU A 60 -15.65 22.96 -7.18
C LEU A 60 -14.24 22.45 -6.93
N PHE A 61 -14.11 21.15 -6.77
CA PHE A 61 -12.84 20.51 -6.43
C PHE A 61 -12.81 19.09 -6.96
N GLN A 62 -11.72 18.75 -7.63
CA GLN A 62 -11.36 17.39 -7.99
C GLN A 62 -9.92 17.16 -7.52
N PRO A 63 -9.66 16.12 -6.72
CA PRO A 63 -8.34 15.82 -6.20
C PRO A 63 -7.38 15.43 -7.34
N PRO A 64 -6.10 15.80 -7.28
CA PRO A 64 -5.09 15.12 -8.08
C PRO A 64 -5.01 13.63 -7.69
N LEU A 65 -4.60 12.77 -8.64
CA LEU A 65 -4.52 11.32 -8.45
C LEU A 65 -3.68 10.89 -7.23
N LEU A 66 -2.56 11.59 -7.01
CA LEU A 66 -1.64 11.40 -5.89
C LEU A 66 -1.99 12.35 -4.72
N THR A 67 -3.26 12.33 -4.28
CA THR A 67 -3.66 13.02 -3.07
C THR A 67 -3.70 12.01 -1.93
N ASP A 68 -3.16 12.40 -0.78
CA ASP A 68 -3.28 11.61 0.45
C ASP A 68 -4.76 11.26 0.74
N ASP A 69 -5.00 10.05 1.24
CA ASP A 69 -6.33 9.48 1.53
C ASP A 69 -7.19 10.23 2.56
N TRP A 70 -6.81 11.44 2.99
CA TRP A 70 -7.38 12.14 4.14
C TRP A 70 -8.91 12.31 4.09
N LEU A 71 -9.54 12.25 2.91
CA LEU A 71 -10.99 12.36 2.75
C LEU A 71 -11.75 11.13 3.29
N ILE A 72 -11.26 9.92 3.00
CA ILE A 72 -11.94 8.66 3.31
C ILE A 72 -11.13 7.81 4.29
N GLY A 73 -9.85 8.14 4.53
CA GLY A 73 -8.99 7.65 5.61
C GLY A 73 -9.28 6.22 6.08
N ASP A 74 -9.50 6.09 7.41
CA ASP A 74 -10.04 4.88 8.06
C ASP A 74 -11.58 4.82 8.03
N GLY A 75 -12.23 5.72 7.32
CA GLY A 75 -13.68 5.86 7.20
C GLY A 75 -14.36 4.84 6.29
N PHE A 76 -13.64 3.88 5.68
CA PHE A 76 -14.23 2.79 4.90
C PHE A 76 -15.27 1.98 5.70
N ASP A 77 -15.12 1.92 7.02
CA ASP A 77 -16.07 1.24 7.91
C ASP A 77 -17.27 2.13 8.30
N HIS A 78 -17.30 3.39 7.85
CA HIS A 78 -18.36 4.33 8.22
C HIS A 78 -19.69 3.94 7.55
N PRO A 79 -20.81 3.88 8.30
CA PRO A 79 -22.11 3.43 7.75
C PRO A 79 -22.57 4.19 6.50
N ILE A 80 -22.21 5.47 6.40
CA ILE A 80 -22.57 6.34 5.26
C ILE A 80 -21.93 5.89 3.93
N LEU A 81 -20.77 5.25 3.99
CA LEU A 81 -20.04 4.76 2.82
C LEU A 81 -20.42 3.33 2.46
N LYS A 82 -21.17 2.63 3.32
CA LYS A 82 -21.54 1.23 3.13
C LYS A 82 -22.13 0.92 1.74
N PRO A 83 -23.03 1.75 1.16
CA PRO A 83 -23.53 1.49 -0.19
C PRO A 83 -22.43 1.56 -1.26
N TRP A 84 -21.51 2.51 -1.14
CA TRP A 84 -20.38 2.66 -2.06
C TRP A 84 -19.36 1.53 -1.92
N VAL A 85 -19.00 1.18 -0.68
CA VAL A 85 -18.09 0.06 -0.39
C VAL A 85 -18.64 -1.28 -0.88
N ALA A 86 -19.97 -1.46 -0.86
CA ALA A 86 -20.62 -2.66 -1.39
C ALA A 86 -20.45 -2.83 -2.91
N THR A 87 -20.00 -1.81 -3.64
CA THR A 87 -19.72 -1.91 -5.08
C THR A 87 -18.37 -2.58 -5.37
N PHE A 88 -17.47 -2.69 -4.38
CA PHE A 88 -16.12 -3.20 -4.57
C PHE A 88 -16.05 -4.73 -4.52
N PRO A 89 -15.19 -5.38 -5.33
CA PRO A 89 -14.89 -6.80 -5.18
C PRO A 89 -14.35 -7.12 -3.78
N PRO A 90 -14.87 -8.16 -3.09
CA PRO A 90 -14.42 -8.51 -1.74
C PRO A 90 -12.92 -8.82 -1.62
N SER A 91 -12.32 -9.42 -2.66
CA SER A 91 -10.88 -9.71 -2.71
C SER A 91 -10.05 -8.43 -2.65
N ILE A 92 -10.43 -7.44 -3.46
CA ILE A 92 -9.78 -6.13 -3.52
C ILE A 92 -9.93 -5.40 -2.19
N LEU A 93 -11.13 -5.36 -1.63
CA LEU A 93 -11.39 -4.68 -0.35
C LEU A 93 -10.53 -5.26 0.78
N ALA A 94 -10.44 -6.59 0.89
CA ALA A 94 -9.62 -7.25 1.91
C ALA A 94 -8.12 -6.89 1.79
N LEU A 95 -7.59 -6.79 0.57
CA LEU A 95 -6.22 -6.36 0.32
C LEU A 95 -6.02 -4.88 0.65
N LEU A 96 -6.94 -4.02 0.20
CA LEU A 96 -6.87 -2.57 0.33
C LEU A 96 -6.78 -2.11 1.79
N MET A 97 -7.46 -2.80 2.72
CA MET A 97 -7.47 -2.44 4.14
C MET A 97 -6.08 -2.43 4.78
N ARG A 98 -5.11 -3.16 4.20
CA ARG A 98 -3.72 -3.22 4.66
C ARG A 98 -2.91 -1.98 4.28
N TYR A 99 -3.28 -1.21 3.25
CA TYR A 99 -2.46 -0.14 2.69
C TYR A 99 -3.00 1.25 3.07
N ARG A 100 -2.76 1.67 4.32
CA ARG A 100 -3.25 2.96 4.84
C ARG A 100 -2.59 4.13 4.12
N GLY A 101 -3.37 5.16 3.82
CA GLY A 101 -2.87 6.43 3.26
C GLY A 101 -2.88 6.50 1.73
N GLN A 102 -3.06 5.37 1.03
CA GLN A 102 -3.05 5.28 -0.44
C GLN A 102 -4.21 4.44 -1.03
N ARG A 103 -5.20 4.05 -0.21
CA ARG A 103 -6.38 3.26 -0.59
C ARG A 103 -7.18 3.89 -1.72
N LEU A 104 -7.47 5.20 -1.67
CA LEU A 104 -8.24 5.86 -2.73
C LEU A 104 -7.46 5.94 -4.03
N THR A 105 -6.16 6.26 -3.97
CA THR A 105 -5.30 6.26 -5.15
C THR A 105 -5.21 4.85 -5.75
N LEU A 106 -5.00 3.82 -4.92
CA LEU A 106 -5.02 2.43 -5.36
C LEU A 106 -6.35 2.07 -6.02
N LEU A 107 -7.49 2.33 -5.36
CA LEU A 107 -8.82 2.08 -5.91
C LEU A 107 -9.04 2.79 -7.25
N SER A 108 -8.69 4.07 -7.31
CA SER A 108 -8.82 4.89 -8.53
C SER A 108 -8.05 4.30 -9.71
N LEU A 109 -6.84 3.80 -9.47
CA LEU A 109 -6.01 3.15 -10.49
C LEU A 109 -6.54 1.78 -10.91
N ILE A 110 -6.79 0.90 -9.93
CA ILE A 110 -7.12 -0.50 -10.23
C ILE A 110 -8.54 -0.66 -10.81
N SER A 111 -9.49 0.19 -10.42
CA SER A 111 -10.86 0.16 -10.95
C SER A 111 -10.94 0.55 -12.44
N ARG A 112 -9.92 1.20 -12.99
CA ARG A 112 -9.89 1.65 -14.40
C ARG A 112 -8.98 0.83 -15.30
N SER A 113 -8.24 -0.10 -14.72
CA SER A 113 -7.23 -0.86 -15.42
C SER A 113 -7.27 -2.32 -14.97
N PRO A 114 -7.89 -3.21 -15.75
CA PRO A 114 -7.93 -4.64 -15.43
C PRO A 114 -6.54 -5.24 -15.19
N ALA A 115 -5.52 -4.77 -15.92
CA ALA A 115 -4.14 -5.19 -15.74
C ALA A 115 -3.55 -4.76 -14.39
N LEU A 116 -3.86 -3.55 -13.90
CA LEU A 116 -3.45 -3.10 -12.57
C LEU A 116 -4.24 -3.81 -11.47
N CYS A 117 -5.53 -4.05 -11.69
CA CYS A 117 -6.35 -4.82 -10.77
C CYS A 117 -5.77 -6.22 -10.57
N GLU A 118 -5.46 -6.92 -11.66
CA GLU A 118 -4.83 -8.23 -11.61
C GLU A 118 -3.44 -8.20 -10.97
N LEU A 119 -2.61 -7.21 -11.31
CA LEU A 119 -1.32 -7.02 -10.65
C LEU A 119 -1.50 -6.81 -9.13
N PHE A 120 -2.49 -6.02 -8.72
CA PHE A 120 -2.75 -5.75 -7.31
C PHE A 120 -3.24 -7.00 -6.58
N GLU A 121 -4.07 -7.84 -7.18
CA GLU A 121 -4.49 -9.10 -6.56
C GLU A 121 -3.31 -10.06 -6.32
N GLN A 122 -2.33 -10.05 -7.21
CA GLN A 122 -1.18 -10.96 -7.14
C GLN A 122 0.02 -10.40 -6.35
N GLN A 123 0.25 -9.09 -6.46
CA GLN A 123 1.42 -8.38 -5.94
C GLN A 123 1.00 -7.02 -5.35
N PRO A 124 0.11 -6.99 -4.34
CA PRO A 124 -0.46 -5.74 -3.84
C PRO A 124 0.61 -4.81 -3.25
N THR A 125 1.60 -5.38 -2.56
CA THR A 125 2.71 -4.63 -1.97
C THR A 125 3.58 -3.96 -3.03
N LEU A 126 3.70 -4.53 -4.24
CA LEU A 126 4.49 -3.93 -5.32
C LEU A 126 3.86 -2.64 -5.83
N LEU A 127 2.54 -2.66 -6.06
CA LEU A 127 1.83 -1.48 -6.52
C LEU A 127 1.82 -0.37 -5.45
N TRP A 128 1.66 -0.74 -4.18
CA TRP A 128 1.79 0.19 -3.07
C TRP A 128 3.21 0.79 -2.94
N MET A 129 4.26 -0.02 -3.15
CA MET A 129 5.64 0.48 -3.20
C MET A 129 5.82 1.53 -4.30
N LEU A 130 5.24 1.30 -5.49
CA LEU A 130 5.30 2.25 -6.61
C LEU A 130 4.66 3.59 -6.24
N LEU A 131 3.48 3.56 -5.62
CA LEU A 131 2.80 4.78 -5.16
C LEU A 131 3.60 5.52 -4.09
N SER A 132 4.19 4.78 -3.15
CA SER A 132 5.03 5.36 -2.09
C SER A 132 6.28 6.05 -2.68
N VAL A 133 6.90 5.47 -3.71
CA VAL A 133 8.01 6.09 -4.45
C VAL A 133 7.53 7.30 -5.25
N ALA A 134 6.39 7.20 -5.92
CA ALA A 134 5.81 8.31 -6.67
C ALA A 134 5.50 9.52 -5.76
N GLN A 135 5.01 9.28 -4.55
CA GLN A 135 4.81 10.31 -3.53
C GLN A 135 6.14 10.90 -3.04
N GLU A 136 7.11 10.06 -2.66
CA GLU A 136 8.43 10.50 -2.19
C GLU A 136 9.17 11.35 -3.22
N GLN A 137 9.06 10.99 -4.50
CA GLN A 137 9.71 11.68 -5.62
C GLN A 137 8.82 12.74 -6.29
N GLN A 138 7.63 13.02 -5.75
CA GLN A 138 6.69 14.01 -6.28
C GLN A 138 6.39 13.83 -7.77
N TRP A 139 6.18 12.59 -8.20
CA TRP A 139 5.83 12.30 -9.59
C TRP A 139 4.53 12.99 -9.98
N SER A 140 4.47 13.48 -11.22
CA SER A 140 3.21 13.89 -11.82
C SER A 140 2.31 12.67 -12.07
N PRO A 141 0.97 12.86 -12.12
CA PRO A 141 0.06 11.78 -12.51
C PRO A 141 0.43 11.14 -13.85
N ALA A 142 0.90 11.93 -14.82
CA ALA A 142 1.35 11.42 -16.12
C ALA A 142 2.55 10.48 -16.01
N GLN A 143 3.54 10.81 -15.15
CA GLN A 143 4.69 9.95 -14.91
C GLN A 143 4.28 8.63 -14.25
N LEU A 144 3.44 8.68 -13.21
CA LEU A 144 2.92 7.48 -12.57
C LEU A 144 2.17 6.60 -13.58
N LEU A 145 1.26 7.19 -14.36
CA LEU A 145 0.47 6.46 -15.34
C LEU A 145 1.33 5.81 -16.44
N ALA A 146 2.47 6.40 -16.79
CA ALA A 146 3.42 5.78 -17.72
C ALA A 146 3.99 4.45 -17.19
N TYR A 147 4.19 4.34 -15.87
CA TYR A 147 4.57 3.07 -15.24
C TYR A 147 3.38 2.15 -15.00
N CYS A 148 2.17 2.69 -14.83
CA CYS A 148 0.96 1.88 -14.64
C CYS A 148 0.36 1.32 -15.95
N HIS A 149 0.77 1.88 -17.09
CA HIS A 149 0.30 1.54 -18.43
C HIS A 149 1.47 1.53 -19.42
N PRO A 150 2.39 0.55 -19.35
CA PRO A 150 3.49 0.50 -20.29
C PRO A 150 2.97 0.39 -21.73
N SER A 151 3.48 1.26 -22.60
CA SER A 151 2.97 1.47 -23.97
C SER A 151 3.35 0.37 -24.97
N THR A 152 3.75 -0.81 -24.52
CA THR A 152 4.30 -1.87 -25.37
C THR A 152 3.40 -3.10 -25.46
N SER A 153 3.55 -3.83 -26.57
CA SER A 153 3.05 -5.19 -26.82
C SER A 153 3.43 -6.23 -25.75
N ASP A 154 4.22 -5.84 -24.74
CA ASP A 154 4.65 -6.63 -23.57
C ASP A 154 3.59 -6.71 -22.46
N ASN A 155 2.44 -6.06 -22.59
CA ASN A 155 1.30 -6.21 -21.66
C ASN A 155 0.82 -7.67 -21.52
N GLN A 156 1.26 -8.58 -22.40
CA GLN A 156 0.98 -10.01 -22.26
C GLN A 156 1.90 -10.73 -21.26
N ASN A 157 3.08 -10.18 -20.94
CA ASN A 157 4.03 -10.80 -20.02
C ASN A 157 4.04 -10.10 -18.65
N ARG A 158 3.13 -10.53 -17.77
CA ARG A 158 2.93 -10.00 -16.40
C ARG A 158 4.22 -9.95 -15.58
N SER A 159 5.07 -10.95 -15.73
CA SER A 159 6.37 -11.02 -15.06
C SER A 159 7.26 -9.85 -15.46
N SER A 160 7.32 -9.51 -16.76
CA SER A 160 8.07 -8.36 -17.27
C SER A 160 7.55 -7.04 -16.68
N TYR A 161 6.23 -6.94 -16.55
CA TYR A 161 5.60 -5.76 -15.99
C TYR A 161 5.95 -5.54 -14.51
N ALA A 162 5.86 -6.58 -13.68
CA ALA A 162 6.23 -6.51 -12.27
C ALA A 162 7.72 -6.16 -12.09
N LEU A 163 8.62 -6.68 -12.93
CA LEU A 163 10.04 -6.33 -12.91
C LEU A 163 10.29 -4.87 -13.30
N THR A 164 9.51 -4.32 -14.24
CA THR A 164 9.57 -2.90 -14.62
C THR A 164 9.18 -2.00 -13.44
N ILE A 165 8.15 -2.38 -12.68
CA ILE A 165 7.76 -1.66 -11.47
C ILE A 165 8.84 -1.76 -10.39
N LEU A 166 9.45 -2.93 -10.18
CA LEU A 166 10.59 -3.05 -9.26
C LEU A 166 11.72 -2.09 -9.63
N ALA A 167 12.05 -1.98 -10.91
CA ALA A 167 13.07 -1.07 -11.41
C ALA A 167 12.69 0.39 -11.08
N ALA A 168 11.44 0.77 -11.32
CA ALA A 168 10.92 2.10 -11.03
C ALA A 168 10.97 2.42 -9.53
N CYS A 169 10.80 1.42 -8.67
CA CYS A 169 10.93 1.53 -7.23
C CYS A 169 12.39 1.57 -6.73
N GLY A 170 13.38 1.41 -7.62
CA GLY A 170 14.79 1.28 -7.24
C GLY A 170 15.10 -0.01 -6.47
N LEU A 171 14.32 -1.07 -6.69
CA LEU A 171 14.49 -2.38 -6.07
C LEU A 171 15.21 -3.35 -7.02
N PRO A 172 15.82 -4.44 -6.52
CA PRO A 172 16.48 -5.42 -7.38
C PRO A 172 15.51 -6.00 -8.41
N THR A 173 15.82 -5.90 -9.69
CA THR A 173 14.94 -6.32 -10.80
C THR A 173 15.03 -7.83 -11.06
N THR A 174 14.68 -8.62 -10.04
CA THR A 174 14.76 -10.09 -10.09
C THR A 174 13.45 -10.74 -9.63
N HIS A 175 13.20 -11.95 -10.13
CA HIS A 175 12.07 -12.77 -9.65
C HIS A 175 12.19 -13.12 -8.17
N THR A 176 13.41 -13.26 -7.65
CA THR A 176 13.67 -13.47 -6.23
C THR A 176 13.15 -12.29 -5.40
N ALA A 177 13.41 -11.05 -5.82
CA ALA A 177 12.91 -9.87 -5.13
C ALA A 177 11.37 -9.80 -5.13
N LEU A 178 10.73 -10.12 -6.27
CA LEU A 178 9.26 -10.24 -6.33
C LEU A 178 8.73 -11.30 -5.36
N ALA A 179 9.36 -12.48 -5.34
CA ALA A 179 8.94 -13.58 -4.48
C ALA A 179 9.11 -13.25 -2.99
N VAL A 180 10.21 -12.57 -2.62
CA VAL A 180 10.42 -12.06 -1.26
C VAL A 180 9.37 -11.02 -0.90
N LEU A 181 9.08 -10.06 -1.78
CA LEU A 181 8.09 -9.01 -1.55
C LEU A 181 6.69 -9.58 -1.29
N GLY A 182 6.28 -10.60 -2.05
CA GLY A 182 5.00 -11.29 -1.88
C GLY A 182 4.87 -12.07 -0.57
N LYS A 183 5.98 -12.31 0.15
CA LYS A 183 5.99 -13.03 1.43
C LYS A 183 5.89 -12.11 2.64
N ILE A 184 6.01 -10.80 2.44
CA ILE A 184 6.03 -9.81 3.52
C ILE A 184 4.64 -9.69 4.14
N GLN A 185 4.58 -9.93 5.45
CA GLN A 185 3.35 -9.87 6.22
C GLN A 185 3.40 -8.70 7.18
N SER A 186 2.61 -7.67 6.86
CA SER A 186 2.22 -6.62 7.78
C SER A 186 0.70 -6.52 7.90
N PRO A 187 0.15 -6.27 9.11
CA PRO A 187 -1.26 -5.90 9.28
C PRO A 187 -1.56 -4.53 8.66
N VAL A 188 -0.59 -3.62 8.63
CA VAL A 188 -0.71 -2.27 8.06
C VAL A 188 0.59 -1.91 7.35
N PHE A 189 0.50 -1.38 6.15
CA PHE A 189 1.61 -0.79 5.41
C PHE A 189 1.49 0.73 5.47
N CYS A 190 2.53 1.36 6.02
CA CYS A 190 2.70 2.79 6.07
C CYS A 190 4.17 3.15 5.78
N GLN A 191 4.56 4.40 6.06
CA GLN A 191 5.93 4.88 5.81
C GLN A 191 6.99 4.05 6.56
N HIS A 192 6.65 3.44 7.70
CA HIS A 192 7.58 2.57 8.43
C HIS A 192 7.91 1.31 7.63
N GLU A 193 6.89 0.54 7.23
CA GLU A 193 7.06 -0.68 6.42
C GLU A 193 7.75 -0.36 5.11
N PHE A 194 7.47 0.80 4.51
CA PHE A 194 8.11 1.24 3.26
C PHE A 194 9.64 1.28 3.40
N ARG A 195 10.13 1.90 4.49
CA ARG A 195 11.56 2.00 4.76
C ARG A 195 12.17 0.63 5.06
N GLN A 196 11.48 -0.19 5.86
CA GLN A 196 11.96 -1.52 6.22
C GLN A 196 12.08 -2.45 5.01
N ILE A 197 11.08 -2.44 4.11
CA ILE A 197 11.10 -3.23 2.88
C ILE A 197 12.27 -2.79 1.99
N ARG A 198 12.52 -1.48 1.84
CA ARG A 198 13.68 -1.01 1.05
C ARG A 198 15.00 -1.44 1.66
N ALA A 199 15.15 -1.35 2.98
CA ALA A 199 16.35 -1.79 3.66
C ALA A 199 16.57 -3.32 3.54
N LEU A 200 15.50 -4.12 3.64
CA LEU A 200 15.54 -5.56 3.39
C LEU A 200 15.97 -5.88 1.96
N MET A 201 15.43 -5.17 0.97
CA MET A 201 15.73 -5.39 -0.45
C MET A 201 17.17 -5.00 -0.81
N ALA A 202 17.84 -4.22 0.03
CA ALA A 202 19.26 -3.88 -0.10
C ALA A 202 20.20 -4.88 0.59
N LEU A 203 19.71 -6.06 0.98
CA LEU A 203 20.53 -7.18 1.47
C LEU A 203 21.00 -8.05 0.30
N ASP A 204 22.27 -8.47 0.30
CA ASP A 204 22.91 -9.24 -0.78
C ASP A 204 22.49 -10.73 -0.84
N ARG A 205 21.39 -11.12 -0.18
CA ARG A 205 20.99 -12.52 0.08
C ARG A 205 19.47 -12.76 0.02
N LEU A 206 18.78 -12.11 -0.93
CA LEU A 206 17.34 -12.30 -1.10
C LEU A 206 16.97 -13.75 -1.44
N GLU A 207 17.88 -14.52 -2.03
CA GLU A 207 17.68 -15.95 -2.36
C GLU A 207 17.42 -16.78 -1.11
N VAL A 208 18.09 -16.47 -0.01
CA VAL A 208 17.95 -17.21 1.24
C VAL A 208 16.61 -16.85 1.91
N LEU A 209 16.24 -15.58 1.89
CA LEU A 209 14.92 -15.13 2.35
C LEU A 209 13.78 -15.74 1.52
N ASN A 210 14.02 -15.95 0.23
CA ASN A 210 13.07 -16.61 -0.66
C ASN A 210 12.83 -18.10 -0.33
N GLN A 211 13.61 -18.71 0.56
CA GLN A 211 13.31 -20.07 1.02
C GLN A 211 12.18 -20.10 2.05
N ARG A 212 11.87 -18.97 2.68
CA ARG A 212 10.80 -18.87 3.68
C ARG A 212 9.43 -18.82 3.02
N HIS A 213 8.40 -19.25 3.75
CA HIS A 213 7.00 -19.13 3.32
C HIS A 213 6.44 -17.73 3.59
N THR A 214 6.83 -17.12 4.71
CA THR A 214 6.36 -15.80 5.16
C THR A 214 7.51 -15.00 5.78
N LEU A 215 7.37 -13.68 5.76
CA LEU A 215 8.32 -12.72 6.33
C LEU A 215 7.55 -11.68 7.17
N PRO A 216 7.36 -11.94 8.48
CA PRO A 216 6.77 -10.97 9.39
C PRO A 216 7.64 -9.71 9.52
N MET A 217 7.03 -8.54 9.73
CA MET A 217 7.77 -7.28 9.86
C MET A 217 8.85 -7.30 10.94
N ALA A 218 8.59 -7.92 12.09
CA ALA A 218 9.58 -7.94 13.16
C ALA A 218 10.81 -8.82 12.86
N TRP A 219 10.68 -9.80 11.96
CA TRP A 219 11.82 -10.52 11.41
C TRP A 219 12.66 -9.61 10.51
N ILE A 220 12.00 -8.80 9.68
CA ILE A 220 12.66 -7.82 8.82
C ILE A 220 13.43 -6.81 9.68
N ASP A 221 12.80 -6.28 10.74
CA ASP A 221 13.44 -5.37 11.70
C ASP A 221 14.70 -5.97 12.33
N LEU A 222 14.63 -7.25 12.73
CA LEU A 222 15.78 -7.97 13.28
C LEU A 222 16.91 -8.08 12.26
N LEU A 223 16.61 -8.54 11.03
CA LEU A 223 17.61 -8.73 9.98
C LEU A 223 18.34 -7.42 9.63
N ILE A 224 17.60 -6.31 9.60
CA ILE A 224 18.17 -4.99 9.34
C ILE A 224 19.08 -4.56 10.49
N LYS A 225 18.65 -4.75 11.76
CA LYS A 225 19.50 -4.46 12.93
C LYS A 225 20.78 -5.28 12.96
N ILE A 226 20.72 -6.57 12.61
CA ILE A 226 21.92 -7.43 12.57
C ILE A 226 22.89 -6.93 11.48
N LYS A 227 22.40 -6.40 10.34
CA LYS A 227 23.25 -5.85 9.26
C LYS A 227 24.14 -4.74 9.76
N ASP A 228 23.60 -3.88 10.61
CA ASP A 228 24.32 -2.74 11.19
C ASP A 228 25.48 -3.19 12.11
N HIS A 229 25.48 -4.45 12.56
CA HIS A 229 26.51 -5.05 13.40
C HIS A 229 27.65 -5.77 12.62
N GLN A 230 27.74 -5.61 11.29
CA GLN A 230 28.81 -6.12 10.40
C GLN A 230 28.98 -7.66 10.29
N ASP A 231 28.39 -8.46 11.18
CA ASP A 231 28.57 -9.93 11.22
C ASP A 231 27.50 -10.72 10.43
N LEU A 232 26.87 -10.13 9.41
CA LEU A 232 25.69 -10.76 8.78
C LEU A 232 26.01 -12.05 7.99
N ASP A 233 27.22 -12.14 7.40
CA ASP A 233 27.56 -13.18 6.41
C ASP A 233 27.60 -14.60 7.01
N ASP A 234 28.05 -14.75 8.26
CA ASP A 234 28.12 -16.07 8.92
C ASP A 234 26.80 -16.48 9.61
N TYR A 235 25.93 -15.51 9.93
CA TYR A 235 24.79 -15.71 10.82
C TYR A 235 23.45 -15.84 10.10
N LEU A 236 23.31 -15.24 8.92
CA LEU A 236 22.07 -15.27 8.17
C LEU A 236 21.55 -16.71 7.90
N PRO A 237 22.40 -17.71 7.59
CA PRO A 237 21.95 -19.10 7.45
C PRO A 237 21.36 -19.69 8.73
N VAL A 238 21.89 -19.32 9.91
CA VAL A 238 21.44 -19.81 11.22
C VAL A 238 20.12 -19.16 11.61
N VAL A 239 20.03 -17.84 11.47
CA VAL A 239 18.81 -17.08 11.77
C VAL A 239 17.66 -17.53 10.88
N ILE A 240 17.90 -17.81 9.60
CA ILE A 240 16.86 -18.25 8.66
C ILE A 240 16.31 -19.65 8.98
N GLN A 241 17.06 -20.51 9.69
CA GLN A 241 16.54 -21.80 10.16
C GLN A 241 15.55 -21.66 11.33
N TRP A 242 15.53 -20.52 12.02
CA TRP A 242 14.60 -20.34 13.12
C TRP A 242 13.17 -20.19 12.56
N GLN A 243 12.27 -21.05 13.04
CA GLN A 243 10.85 -21.05 12.65
C GLN A 243 9.97 -20.20 13.58
N GLU A 244 10.59 -19.46 14.50
CA GLU A 244 9.86 -18.81 15.59
C GLU A 244 9.12 -17.55 15.16
N GLU A 245 7.90 -17.43 15.67
CA GLU A 245 7.06 -16.24 15.53
C GLU A 245 7.38 -15.18 16.61
N ASN A 246 8.07 -15.56 17.70
CA ASN A 246 8.38 -14.67 18.81
C ASN A 246 9.76 -13.98 18.65
N VAL A 247 9.70 -12.67 18.44
CA VAL A 247 10.84 -11.77 18.25
C VAL A 247 11.73 -11.70 19.49
N GLU A 248 11.16 -11.76 20.69
CA GLU A 248 11.93 -11.74 21.94
C GLU A 248 12.75 -13.02 22.09
N GLU A 249 12.19 -14.18 21.74
CA GLU A 249 12.91 -15.44 21.76
C GLU A 249 14.03 -15.45 20.70
N LEU A 250 13.74 -14.92 19.51
CA LEU A 250 14.73 -14.71 18.45
C LEU A 250 15.87 -13.80 18.90
N LEU A 251 15.57 -12.67 19.55
CA LEU A 251 16.57 -11.75 20.09
C LEU A 251 17.38 -12.39 21.21
N VAL A 252 16.72 -13.12 22.13
CA VAL A 252 17.41 -13.85 23.19
C VAL A 252 18.34 -14.92 22.61
N ARG A 253 17.91 -15.65 21.57
CA ARG A 253 18.78 -16.62 20.88
C ARG A 253 19.92 -15.95 20.15
N TYR A 254 19.67 -14.81 19.50
CA TYR A 254 20.69 -13.99 18.88
C TYR A 254 21.73 -13.55 19.91
N PHE A 255 21.32 -12.91 21.02
CA PHE A 255 22.24 -12.47 22.06
C PHE A 255 22.97 -13.62 22.75
N LYS A 256 22.29 -14.73 23.09
CA LYS A 256 22.95 -15.93 23.63
C LYS A 256 23.99 -16.51 22.68
N HIS A 257 23.71 -16.49 21.39
CA HIS A 257 24.65 -16.98 20.39
C HIS A 257 25.86 -16.05 20.26
N LEU A 258 25.66 -14.73 20.22
CA LEU A 258 26.75 -13.76 20.29
C LEU A 258 27.61 -13.96 21.54
N GLU A 259 27.00 -14.13 22.71
CA GLU A 259 27.70 -14.43 23.96
C GLU A 259 28.52 -15.73 23.86
N SER A 260 27.99 -16.77 23.19
CA SER A 260 28.70 -18.04 22.98
C SER A 260 29.93 -17.93 22.07
N LEU A 261 29.96 -16.92 21.19
CA LEU A 261 31.07 -16.68 20.26
C LEU A 261 32.14 -15.75 20.86
N VAL A 262 31.76 -14.93 21.84
CA VAL A 262 32.69 -14.07 22.59
C VAL A 262 33.32 -14.81 23.78
N ALA A 263 32.76 -15.95 24.21
CA ALA A 263 33.36 -16.77 25.27
C ALA A 263 34.71 -17.34 24.79
N PRO A 264 35.84 -16.97 25.41
CA PRO A 264 37.13 -17.53 25.04
C PRO A 264 37.12 -19.02 25.38
N SER A 265 37.50 -19.85 24.41
CA SER A 265 37.81 -21.26 24.61
C SER A 265 38.86 -21.38 25.70
N CYS A 266 38.46 -21.81 26.90
CA CYS A 266 39.39 -22.27 27.94
C CYS A 266 40.00 -23.62 27.55
#